data_AF-A0A2N8NC01-F1
#
_entry.id   AF-A0A2N8NC01-F1
#
_cell.length_a   1.000
_cell.length_b   1.000
_cell.length_c   1.000
_cell.angle_alpha   90.00
_cell.angle_beta   90.00
_cell.angle_gamma   90.00
#
_symmetry.space_group_name_H-M   'P 1'
#
loop_
_entity.id
_entity.type
_entity.pdbx_description
1 polymer ?
#
loop_
_entity_poly.entity_id
_entity_poly.type
_entity_poly.pdbx_seq_one_letter_code
_entity_poly.pdbx_strand_id
1 'polypeptide(L)'
;MINRRRGAVLPPGDTRVIDLTVDELNDVVRHATRIAIGAELPEAMAEAERQLEADGGGLRVGRKRYVFGIDGIARTFGVSRSTARRIKRSGVIDEAISQCGRSITLDQDRALELTRGTRWGERAPEMENEK
;
A
#
# COMPACT_ATOMS: atom_id res chain seq x y z
N MET A 1 35.40 -27.71 -5.54
CA MET A 1 35.73 -27.75 -4.09
C MET A 1 34.47 -27.40 -3.31
N ILE A 2 34.26 -28.13 -2.22
CA ILE A 2 33.01 -28.32 -1.46
C ILE A 2 32.50 -27.00 -0.88
N ASN A 3 31.36 -26.46 -1.34
CA ASN A 3 30.62 -25.49 -0.52
C ASN A 3 29.62 -26.27 0.35
N ARG A 4 30.19 -26.73 1.47
CA ARG A 4 29.49 -27.35 2.60
C ARG A 4 28.36 -26.39 2.96
N ARG A 5 27.10 -26.85 2.96
CA ARG A 5 25.98 -26.09 3.53
C ARG A 5 26.36 -25.73 4.97
N ARG A 6 26.89 -24.54 5.21
CA ARG A 6 26.98 -23.97 6.55
C ARG A 6 25.66 -23.26 6.74
N GLY A 7 24.86 -23.78 7.67
CA GLY A 7 23.66 -23.09 8.11
C GLY A 7 23.99 -21.67 8.56
N ALA A 8 22.94 -20.84 8.61
CA ALA A 8 22.95 -19.43 8.97
C ALA A 8 23.84 -19.10 10.18
N VAL A 9 25.12 -18.85 9.92
CA VAL A 9 26.06 -18.29 10.88
C VAL A 9 26.30 -16.87 10.40
N LEU A 10 25.89 -15.90 11.21
CA LEU A 10 26.16 -14.50 10.92
C LEU A 10 27.67 -14.28 10.78
N PRO A 11 28.09 -13.42 9.86
CA PRO A 11 29.49 -13.05 9.75
C PRO A 11 29.97 -12.42 11.07
N PRO A 12 31.25 -12.59 11.43
CA PRO A 12 31.84 -11.95 12.60
C PRO A 12 31.63 -10.43 12.61
N GLY A 13 31.57 -9.81 13.80
CA GLY A 13 31.27 -8.37 13.96
C GLY A 13 32.25 -7.42 13.29
N ASP A 14 33.47 -7.86 12.99
CA ASP A 14 34.51 -7.06 12.34
C ASP A 14 34.52 -7.22 10.81
N THR A 15 33.55 -7.96 10.24
CA THR A 15 33.48 -8.22 8.80
C THR A 15 33.07 -6.97 8.04
N ARG A 16 33.83 -6.59 7.01
CA ARG A 16 33.48 -5.46 6.15
C ARG A 16 32.42 -5.89 5.16
N VAL A 17 31.48 -4.99 4.84
CA VAL A 17 30.38 -5.25 3.90
C VAL A 17 30.88 -5.72 2.53
N ILE A 18 32.05 -5.25 2.08
CA ILE A 18 32.66 -5.63 0.80
C ILE A 18 33.15 -7.08 0.74
N ASP A 19 33.33 -7.72 1.88
CA ASP A 19 33.81 -9.10 1.98
C ASP A 19 32.63 -10.10 2.03
N LEU A 20 31.39 -9.60 2.04
CA LEU A 20 30.18 -10.42 2.06
C LEU A 20 29.71 -10.75 0.65
N THR A 21 29.32 -12.00 0.45
CA THR A 21 28.48 -12.38 -0.70
C THR A 21 27.08 -11.79 -0.55
N VAL A 22 26.34 -11.73 -1.66
CA VAL A 22 24.96 -11.23 -1.66
C VAL A 22 24.06 -12.04 -0.72
N ASP A 23 24.26 -13.36 -0.65
CA ASP A 23 23.50 -14.24 0.23
C ASP A 23 23.81 -13.98 1.71
N GLU A 24 25.08 -13.78 2.05
CA GLU A 24 25.49 -13.45 3.43
C GLU A 24 24.97 -12.07 3.86
N LEU A 25 25.00 -11.08 2.96
CA LEU A 25 24.40 -9.77 3.21
C LEU A 25 22.90 -9.88 3.46
N ASN A 26 22.19 -10.67 2.65
CA ASN A 26 20.76 -10.90 2.84
C ASN A 26 20.46 -11.56 4.19
N ASP A 27 21.29 -12.50 4.63
CA ASP A 27 21.12 -13.15 5.93
C ASP A 27 21.36 -12.18 7.10
N VAL A 28 22.35 -11.27 6.98
CA VAL A 28 22.57 -10.19 7.95
C VAL A 28 21.37 -9.27 8.04
N VAL A 29 20.84 -8.82 6.89
CA VAL A 29 19.66 -7.94 6.85
C VAL A 29 18.45 -8.61 7.49
N ARG A 30 18.14 -9.86 7.10
CA ARG A 30 17.03 -10.62 7.69
C ARG A 30 17.18 -10.80 9.20
N HIS A 31 18.40 -11.04 9.67
CA HIS A 31 18.66 -11.19 11.09
C HIS A 31 18.47 -9.88 11.86
N ALA A 32 19.00 -8.77 11.34
CA ALA A 32 18.79 -7.44 11.92
C ALA A 32 17.31 -7.07 11.98
N THR A 33 16.56 -7.35 10.90
CA THR A 33 15.11 -7.15 10.86
C THR A 33 14.37 -8.03 11.88
N ARG A 34 14.77 -9.30 12.05
CA ARG A 34 14.18 -10.21 13.05
C ARG A 34 14.40 -9.72 14.48
N ILE A 35 15.60 -9.21 14.79
CA ILE A 35 15.89 -8.61 16.10
C ILE A 35 15.06 -7.35 16.30
N ALA A 36 15.02 -6.46 15.30
CA ALA A 36 14.34 -5.17 15.41
C ALA A 36 12.80 -5.29 15.53
N ILE A 37 12.21 -6.32 14.92
CA ILE A 37 10.76 -6.52 14.89
C ILE A 37 10.28 -7.45 16.03
N GLY A 38 11.17 -8.16 16.72
CA GLY A 38 10.81 -9.01 17.86
C GLY A 38 9.94 -10.21 17.45
N ALA A 39 10.56 -11.31 17.03
CA ALA A 39 10.10 -12.71 17.07
C ALA A 39 8.63 -13.13 16.77
N GLU A 40 7.74 -12.30 16.21
CA GLU A 40 6.32 -12.68 15.96
C GLU A 40 5.94 -12.60 14.47
N LEU A 41 6.79 -13.18 13.60
CA LEU A 41 6.66 -13.03 12.15
C LEU A 41 5.99 -14.17 11.37
N PRO A 42 5.86 -15.45 11.80
CA PRO A 42 5.27 -16.45 10.91
C PRO A 42 3.78 -16.21 10.63
N GLU A 43 3.00 -15.89 11.67
CA GLU A 43 1.55 -15.72 11.55
C GLU A 43 1.19 -14.35 10.99
N ALA A 44 1.83 -13.29 11.48
CA ALA A 44 1.62 -11.92 10.98
C ALA A 44 2.09 -11.75 9.52
N MET A 45 3.15 -12.45 9.07
CA MET A 45 3.56 -12.40 7.67
C MET A 45 2.64 -13.23 6.76
N ALA A 46 2.09 -14.36 7.22
CA ALA A 46 1.14 -15.15 6.41
C ALA A 46 -0.21 -14.42 6.24
N GLU A 47 -0.66 -13.71 7.27
CA GLU A 47 -1.82 -12.81 7.18
C GLU A 47 -1.52 -11.59 6.30
N ALA A 48 -0.35 -10.98 6.47
CA ALA A 48 0.08 -9.86 5.63
C ALA A 48 0.29 -10.27 4.16
N GLU A 49 0.84 -11.46 3.88
CA GLU A 49 1.00 -12.01 2.52
C GLU A 49 -0.35 -12.30 1.89
N ARG A 50 -1.31 -12.90 2.61
CA ARG A 50 -2.68 -13.06 2.10
C ARG A 50 -3.34 -11.72 1.76
N GLN A 51 -3.13 -10.71 2.59
CA GLN A 51 -3.66 -9.36 2.35
C GLN A 51 -2.93 -8.67 1.18
N LEU A 52 -1.61 -8.86 1.06
CA LEU A 52 -0.79 -8.36 -0.07
C LEU A 52 -1.19 -8.97 -1.42
N GLU A 53 -1.54 -10.25 -1.45
CA GLU A 53 -2.03 -10.92 -2.66
C GLU A 53 -3.44 -10.45 -3.06
N ALA A 54 -4.29 -10.11 -2.08
CA ALA A 54 -5.63 -9.55 -2.34
C ALA A 54 -5.58 -8.09 -2.85
N ASP A 55 -4.61 -7.29 -2.40
CA ASP A 55 -4.52 -5.84 -2.68
C ASP A 55 -3.68 -5.46 -3.91
N GLY A 56 -3.19 -6.44 -4.69
CA GLY A 56 -2.58 -6.16 -5.99
C GLY A 56 -1.20 -5.48 -5.92
N GLY A 57 -0.32 -5.97 -5.04
CA GLY A 57 1.12 -5.76 -5.16
C GLY A 57 1.61 -4.32 -4.90
N GLY A 58 1.64 -3.92 -3.64
CA GLY A 58 2.39 -2.73 -3.23
C GLY A 58 2.39 -2.54 -1.72
N LEU A 59 3.59 -2.40 -1.12
CA LEU A 59 3.75 -2.12 0.31
C LEU A 59 2.99 -0.83 0.69
N ARG A 60 1.88 -1.00 1.41
CA ARG A 60 1.04 0.07 1.96
C ARG A 60 0.96 -0.05 3.46
N VAL A 61 2.10 0.05 4.13
CA VAL A 61 2.09 0.15 5.60
C VAL A 61 1.55 1.54 5.98
N GLY A 62 0.26 1.61 6.28
CA GLY A 62 -0.39 2.65 7.09
C GLY A 62 -0.59 4.03 6.48
N ARG A 63 -0.42 4.24 5.17
CA ARG A 63 -0.58 5.58 4.55
C ARG A 63 -1.80 5.64 3.63
N LYS A 64 -2.86 6.33 4.09
CA LYS A 64 -3.99 6.76 3.26
C LYS A 64 -3.47 7.52 2.04
N ARG A 65 -3.88 7.12 0.84
CA ARG A 65 -3.47 7.83 -0.38
C ARG A 65 -4.30 9.08 -0.58
N TYR A 66 -3.71 10.22 -0.26
CA TYR A 66 -4.29 11.51 -0.61
C TYR A 66 -3.81 11.97 -1.98
N VAL A 67 -4.75 12.43 -2.81
CA VAL A 67 -4.50 12.94 -4.15
C VAL A 67 -4.99 14.38 -4.25
N PHE A 68 -4.28 15.22 -5.00
CA PHE A 68 -4.56 16.66 -5.03
C PHE A 68 -5.13 17.13 -6.36
N GLY A 69 -6.11 18.03 -6.27
CA GLY A 69 -6.73 18.73 -7.38
C GLY A 69 -7.66 17.86 -8.24
N ILE A 70 -8.20 18.50 -9.30
CA ILE A 70 -9.02 17.80 -10.30
C ILE A 70 -8.20 16.72 -11.03
N ASP A 71 -6.90 16.96 -11.25
CA ASP A 71 -6.02 15.96 -11.86
C ASP A 71 -5.83 14.74 -10.96
N GLY A 72 -5.86 14.93 -9.63
CA GLY A 72 -5.88 13.83 -8.67
C GLY A 72 -7.11 12.95 -8.82
N ILE A 73 -8.30 13.57 -8.87
CA ILE A 73 -9.57 12.86 -9.11
C ILE A 73 -9.53 12.10 -10.45
N ALA A 74 -9.03 12.75 -11.51
CA ALA A 74 -8.90 12.14 -12.83
C ALA A 74 -7.99 10.90 -12.81
N ARG A 75 -6.84 10.99 -12.14
CA ARG A 75 -5.90 9.86 -11.99
C ARG A 75 -6.47 8.73 -11.14
N THR A 76 -7.21 9.04 -10.08
CA THR A 76 -7.85 8.03 -9.22
C THR A 76 -8.80 7.14 -10.00
N PHE A 77 -9.61 7.72 -10.87
CA PHE A 77 -10.64 7.00 -11.62
C PHE A 77 -10.24 6.63 -13.05
N GLY A 78 -9.04 7.03 -13.50
CA GLY A 78 -8.59 6.81 -14.88
C GLY A 78 -9.43 7.54 -15.93
N VAL A 79 -10.06 8.66 -15.57
CA VAL A 79 -10.98 9.41 -16.44
C VAL A 79 -10.38 10.74 -16.91
N SER A 80 -10.99 11.33 -17.94
CA SER A 80 -10.62 12.67 -18.40
C SER A 80 -10.94 13.74 -17.34
N ARG A 81 -10.25 14.90 -17.42
CA ARG A 81 -10.51 16.05 -16.53
C ARG A 81 -11.97 16.54 -16.60
N SER A 82 -12.63 16.45 -17.75
CA SER A 82 -14.02 16.86 -17.91
C SER A 82 -14.99 15.90 -17.20
N THR A 83 -14.73 14.58 -17.29
CA THR A 83 -15.47 13.57 -16.54
C THR A 83 -15.22 13.68 -15.04
N ALA A 84 -13.98 13.88 -14.60
CA ALA A 84 -13.64 14.11 -13.19
C ALA A 84 -14.41 15.31 -12.59
N ARG A 85 -14.57 16.40 -13.34
CA ARG A 85 -15.41 17.54 -12.93
C ARG A 85 -16.88 17.18 -12.82
N ARG A 86 -17.39 16.30 -13.70
CA ARG A 86 -18.78 15.81 -13.62
C ARG A 86 -18.97 14.96 -12.37
N ILE A 87 -18.03 14.07 -12.06
CA ILE A 87 -18.04 13.24 -10.84
C ILE A 87 -17.99 14.14 -9.60
N LYS A 88 -17.08 15.12 -9.55
CA LYS A 88 -17.06 16.10 -8.45
C LYS A 88 -18.39 16.86 -8.33
N ARG A 89 -18.99 17.29 -9.45
CA ARG A 89 -20.29 18.01 -9.43
C ARG A 89 -21.48 17.13 -9.07
N SER A 90 -21.37 15.81 -9.26
CA SER A 90 -22.45 14.88 -8.91
C SER A 90 -22.63 14.71 -7.41
N GLY A 91 -21.64 15.10 -6.60
CA GLY A 91 -21.69 15.02 -5.13
C GLY A 91 -21.45 13.62 -4.56
N VAL A 92 -21.31 12.58 -5.40
CA VAL A 92 -21.14 11.19 -4.93
C VAL A 92 -19.86 10.99 -4.10
N ILE A 93 -18.80 11.72 -4.43
CA ILE A 93 -17.49 11.59 -3.79
C ILE A 93 -17.21 12.71 -2.76
N ASP A 94 -18.21 13.51 -2.40
CA ASP A 94 -18.01 14.67 -1.51
C ASP A 94 -17.51 14.25 -0.12
N GLU A 95 -17.92 13.08 0.37
CA GLU A 95 -17.39 12.50 1.62
C GLU A 95 -15.89 12.20 1.59
N ALA A 96 -15.34 11.94 0.40
CA ALA A 96 -13.92 11.67 0.21
C ALA A 96 -13.12 12.95 -0.11
N ILE A 97 -13.78 14.09 -0.32
CA ILE A 97 -13.17 15.36 -0.71
C ILE A 97 -13.06 16.29 0.50
N SER A 98 -11.85 16.81 0.73
CA SER A 98 -11.60 17.96 1.58
C SER A 98 -11.18 19.14 0.71
N GLN A 99 -11.95 20.24 0.72
CA GLN A 99 -11.69 21.41 -0.10
C GLN A 99 -11.43 22.66 0.76
N CYS A 100 -10.29 23.31 0.55
CA CYS A 100 -9.96 24.62 1.10
C CYS A 100 -9.75 25.62 -0.05
N GLY A 101 -10.75 26.47 -0.31
CA GLY A 101 -10.72 27.39 -1.44
C GLY A 101 -10.61 26.66 -2.78
N ARG A 102 -9.49 26.85 -3.51
CA ARG A 102 -9.20 26.17 -4.78
C ARG A 102 -8.43 24.85 -4.59
N SER A 103 -7.89 24.60 -3.41
CA SER A 103 -7.19 23.35 -3.11
C SER A 103 -8.19 22.25 -2.81
N ILE A 104 -8.03 21.11 -3.47
CA ILE A 104 -8.88 19.92 -3.30
C ILE A 104 -7.96 18.76 -2.92
N THR A 105 -8.23 18.12 -1.80
CA THR A 105 -7.57 16.89 -1.36
C THR A 105 -8.60 15.77 -1.39
N LEU A 106 -8.28 14.65 -2.04
CA LEU A 106 -9.14 13.48 -2.16
C LEU A 106 -8.52 12.31 -1.41
N ASP A 107 -9.27 11.69 -0.51
CA ASP A 107 -8.95 10.36 0.02
C ASP A 107 -9.27 9.31 -1.05
N GLN A 108 -8.24 8.68 -1.62
CA GLN A 108 -8.39 7.81 -2.77
C GLN A 108 -9.17 6.54 -2.45
N ASP A 109 -8.91 5.95 -1.29
CA ASP A 109 -9.47 4.65 -0.92
C ASP A 109 -10.97 4.82 -0.65
N ARG A 110 -11.35 5.89 0.08
CA ARG A 110 -12.75 6.25 0.32
C ARG A 110 -13.50 6.60 -0.97
N ALA A 111 -12.86 7.31 -1.90
CA ALA A 111 -13.49 7.69 -3.16
C ALA A 111 -13.81 6.47 -4.05
N LEU A 112 -12.93 5.46 -4.04
CA LEU A 112 -13.16 4.20 -4.73
C LEU A 112 -14.29 3.42 -4.08
N GLU A 113 -14.32 3.31 -2.75
CA GLU A 113 -15.41 2.67 -1.99
C GLU A 113 -16.80 3.20 -2.36
N LEU A 114 -16.96 4.52 -2.38
CA LEU A 114 -18.25 5.19 -2.66
C LEU A 114 -18.78 4.92 -4.08
N THR A 115 -17.92 4.49 -4.99
CA THR A 115 -18.24 4.27 -6.41
C THR A 115 -18.06 2.82 -6.83
N ARG A 116 -17.86 1.90 -5.87
CA ARG A 116 -17.71 0.46 -6.16
C ARG A 116 -18.96 -0.08 -6.85
N GLY A 117 -18.76 -0.65 -8.04
CA GLY A 117 -19.82 -1.35 -8.77
C GLY A 117 -20.87 -0.45 -9.43
N THR A 118 -20.71 0.87 -9.41
CA THR A 118 -21.65 1.82 -10.00
C THR A 118 -21.06 2.59 -11.18
N ARG A 119 -21.94 3.24 -11.95
CA ARG A 119 -21.49 4.16 -12.99
C ARG A 119 -21.01 5.47 -12.36
N TRP A 120 -20.07 6.14 -13.03
CA TRP A 120 -19.57 7.45 -12.59
C TRP A 120 -20.71 8.46 -12.38
N GLY A 121 -20.92 8.86 -11.13
CA GLY A 121 -21.99 9.77 -10.72
C GLY A 121 -23.17 9.10 -10.00
N GLU A 122 -23.10 7.80 -9.76
CA GLU A 122 -24.04 7.05 -8.91
C GLU A 122 -23.32 6.55 -7.66
N ARG A 123 -23.99 6.65 -6.51
CA ARG A 123 -23.48 6.16 -5.23
C ARG A 123 -23.65 4.65 -5.14
N ALA A 124 -22.62 3.94 -4.67
CA ALA A 124 -22.70 2.52 -4.39
C ALA A 124 -23.85 2.24 -3.40
N PRO A 125 -24.62 1.14 -3.59
CA PRO A 125 -25.57 0.72 -2.57
C PRO A 125 -24.83 0.55 -1.25
N GLU A 126 -25.45 0.99 -0.15
CA GLU A 126 -24.89 0.78 1.18
C GLU A 126 -24.79 -0.73 1.39
N MET A 127 -23.56 -1.25 1.30
CA MET A 127 -23.28 -2.59 1.74
C MET A 127 -23.46 -2.51 3.26
N GLU A 128 -24.61 -2.93 3.78
CA GLU A 128 -24.74 -3.20 5.21
C GLU A 128 -23.59 -4.14 5.56
N ASN A 129 -22.56 -3.60 6.21
CA ASN A 129 -21.56 -4.41 6.85
C ASN A 129 -22.30 -5.14 7.96
N GLU A 130 -22.75 -6.36 7.65
CA GLU A 130 -23.17 -7.31 8.65
C GLU A 130 -22.00 -7.45 9.65
N LYS A 131 -22.39 -7.35 10.93
CA LYS A 131 -21.55 -7.11 12.11
C LYS A 131 -20.26 -7.92 12.21
#